data_AF-A0A166IV52-F1
#
_entry.id   AF-A0A166IV52-F1
#
_cell.length_a   1.000
_cell.length_b   1.000
_cell.length_c   1.000
_cell.angle_alpha   90.00
_cell.angle_beta   90.00
_cell.angle_gamma   90.00
#
_symmetry.space_group_name_H-M   'P 1'
#
loop_
_entity.id
_entity.type
_entity.pdbx_description
1 polymer ?
#
loop_
_entity_poly.entity_id
_entity_poly.type
_entity_poly.pdbx_seq_one_letter_code
_entity_poly.pdbx_strand_id
1 'polypeptide(L)'
;MSTVQRSEEEVRWRTLMISDPKRVVELLNLDSSTLMTDSGDTGADHEFVLRAVMSLTNELSRPEQRKHWDRLVDSGLAEALCAIIADKTVLIGGKDATTWSSPATAFVRWSVSIADRPSRTDKVVAACLKRHWSAMMKRLWDDPQSSIMRLDAHQTDRLCVPFILARASRIVPSLFTTAYKLDDFTIPVVARHWANSTSPKNDIFYTTGLLDELCYGPDHTTIRAYVDRHPHPTSEAFVDRFLLGVGSTHNASRAERCNAFIDVLERQLPLLDEVQTQIKQLRLLSELAKIDRAGLRKALLHRPGFWRVTFAALSTARRDNIQLLGLLLGTILSLSFYVISPTIQEPGADSAGRDAIVEAFAEGGFFSALDACVSIRPNSRGLVSITDAAGLELTVSTIWHAMNQSAEQNPLVRAKLGSELPRARTLAALMHRFFVWHNSNEAQSNGLHSRLSANRAGWEEREQEGLLKNGMWQELARLQGQCKPVDRCNRRGCAQPASAKCSSCRVVVYCTSTCQTTDWSEHKLLCKKGWMPIIRSHATAP
;
A
#
# COMPACT_ATOMS: atom_id res chain seq x y z
N MET A 1 -32.80 -4.40 17.01
CA MET A 1 -32.74 -5.50 16.02
C MET A 1 -34.15 -6.04 15.89
N SER A 2 -34.82 -5.85 14.75
CA SER A 2 -36.09 -6.54 14.54
C SER A 2 -35.78 -8.04 14.46
N THR A 3 -36.56 -8.84 15.17
CA THR A 3 -36.54 -10.29 15.02
C THR A 3 -37.07 -10.58 13.62
N VAL A 4 -36.16 -10.71 12.65
CA VAL A 4 -36.54 -11.14 11.30
C VAL A 4 -37.18 -12.51 11.45
N GLN A 5 -38.51 -12.56 11.26
CA GLN A 5 -39.27 -13.79 11.34
C GLN A 5 -38.75 -14.73 10.27
N ARG A 6 -38.17 -15.86 10.69
CA ARG A 6 -37.67 -16.89 9.76
C ARG A 6 -38.86 -17.48 9.03
N SER A 7 -38.73 -17.66 7.72
CA SER A 7 -39.75 -18.36 6.93
C SER A 7 -39.87 -19.82 7.38
N GLU A 8 -41.08 -20.37 7.33
CA GLU A 8 -41.34 -21.78 7.66
C GLU A 8 -40.45 -22.72 6.82
N GLU A 9 -40.18 -22.38 5.56
CA GLU A 9 -39.25 -23.11 4.70
C GLU A 9 -37.81 -23.13 5.22
N GLU A 10 -37.31 -22.04 5.82
CA GLU A 10 -35.94 -22.04 6.37
C GLU A 10 -35.85 -23.00 7.58
N VAL A 11 -36.93 -23.06 8.38
CA VAL A 11 -37.03 -23.98 9.52
C VAL A 11 -37.08 -25.43 9.03
N ARG A 12 -37.86 -25.71 7.98
CA ARG A 12 -37.90 -27.02 7.32
C ARG A 12 -36.50 -27.46 6.86
N TRP A 13 -35.77 -26.61 6.14
CA TRP A 13 -34.43 -26.94 5.64
C TRP A 13 -33.39 -27.14 6.76
N ARG A 14 -33.49 -26.40 7.87
CA ARG A 14 -32.66 -26.66 9.05
C ARG A 14 -32.92 -28.03 9.67
N THR A 15 -34.19 -28.43 9.76
CA THR A 15 -34.55 -29.76 10.26
C THR A 15 -33.94 -30.84 9.36
N LEU A 16 -34.06 -30.67 8.03
CA LEU A 16 -33.47 -31.59 7.05
C LEU A 16 -31.93 -31.66 7.15
N MET A 17 -31.23 -30.56 7.42
CA MET A 17 -29.77 -30.60 7.66
C MET A 17 -29.36 -31.51 8.83
N ILE A 18 -30.26 -31.70 9.79
CA ILE A 18 -30.00 -32.54 10.97
C ILE A 18 -30.41 -33.98 10.72
N SER A 19 -31.58 -34.19 10.10
CA SER A 19 -32.19 -35.51 9.91
C SER A 19 -31.75 -36.21 8.63
N ASP A 20 -31.54 -35.45 7.54
CA ASP A 20 -31.24 -35.96 6.20
C ASP A 20 -30.28 -35.02 5.43
N PRO A 21 -28.99 -35.01 5.77
CA PRO A 21 -28.00 -34.17 5.10
C PRO A 21 -27.78 -34.53 3.63
N LYS A 22 -28.16 -35.73 3.18
CA LYS A 22 -28.00 -36.13 1.77
C LYS A 22 -29.01 -35.42 0.88
N ARG A 23 -30.28 -35.38 1.28
CA ARG A 23 -31.33 -34.64 0.56
C ARG A 23 -30.98 -33.16 0.38
N VAL A 24 -30.34 -32.54 1.39
CA VAL A 24 -29.84 -31.16 1.31
C VAL A 24 -28.79 -31.01 0.20
N VAL A 25 -27.85 -31.94 0.09
CA VAL A 25 -26.79 -31.92 -0.93
C VAL A 25 -27.34 -32.26 -2.32
N GLU A 26 -28.26 -33.22 -2.42
CA GLU A 26 -28.97 -33.56 -3.66
C GLU A 26 -29.71 -32.34 -4.23
N LEU A 27 -30.41 -31.58 -3.40
CA LEU A 27 -31.02 -30.31 -3.82
C LEU A 27 -29.97 -29.34 -4.35
N LEU A 28 -28.87 -29.12 -3.63
CA LEU A 28 -27.82 -28.20 -4.06
C LEU A 28 -27.10 -28.63 -5.35
N ASN A 29 -27.21 -29.90 -5.74
CA ASN A 29 -26.67 -30.44 -6.98
C ASN A 29 -27.65 -30.40 -8.16
N LEU A 30 -28.88 -29.90 -7.99
CA LEU A 30 -29.79 -29.70 -9.12
C LEU A 30 -29.18 -28.76 -10.16
N ASP A 31 -29.32 -29.12 -11.44
CA ASP A 31 -28.79 -28.39 -12.58
C ASP A 31 -29.83 -28.30 -13.72
N SER A 32 -29.42 -27.76 -14.87
CA SER A 32 -30.32 -27.64 -16.03
C SER A 32 -30.81 -28.97 -16.61
N SER A 33 -30.14 -30.08 -16.32
CA SER A 33 -30.53 -31.43 -16.73
C SER A 33 -31.42 -32.13 -15.70
N THR A 34 -31.32 -31.74 -14.43
CA THR A 34 -32.06 -32.34 -13.30
C THR A 34 -32.84 -31.26 -12.56
N LEU A 35 -34.11 -31.07 -12.93
CA LEU A 35 -34.95 -29.97 -12.41
C LEU A 35 -35.56 -30.24 -11.03
N MET A 36 -35.56 -31.49 -10.57
CA MET A 36 -36.22 -31.91 -9.33
C MET A 36 -35.49 -33.11 -8.71
N THR A 37 -35.40 -33.16 -7.38
CA THR A 37 -34.86 -34.31 -6.64
C THR A 37 -35.86 -35.45 -6.57
N ASP A 38 -35.41 -36.66 -6.20
CA ASP A 38 -36.30 -37.80 -5.92
C ASP A 38 -37.31 -37.52 -4.80
N SER A 39 -37.01 -36.55 -3.93
CA SER A 39 -37.88 -36.10 -2.84
C SER A 39 -38.85 -34.99 -3.25
N GLY A 40 -38.88 -34.61 -4.53
CA GLY A 40 -39.76 -33.57 -5.07
C GLY A 40 -39.29 -32.14 -4.82
N ASP A 41 -38.06 -31.93 -4.33
CA ASP A 41 -37.50 -30.58 -4.14
C ASP A 41 -37.02 -30.03 -5.48
N THR A 42 -37.17 -28.73 -5.69
CA THR A 42 -36.91 -28.07 -6.98
C THR A 42 -35.90 -26.93 -6.83
N GLY A 43 -35.46 -26.33 -7.93
CA GLY A 43 -34.61 -25.13 -7.88
C GLY A 43 -35.22 -23.95 -7.09
N ALA A 44 -36.54 -23.91 -6.88
CA ALA A 44 -37.17 -22.91 -6.03
C ALA A 44 -36.75 -23.02 -4.55
N ASP A 45 -36.32 -24.20 -4.12
CA ASP A 45 -35.90 -24.47 -2.75
C ASP A 45 -34.45 -24.02 -2.46
N HIS A 46 -33.65 -23.72 -3.49
CA HIS A 46 -32.23 -23.37 -3.38
C HIS A 46 -31.98 -22.18 -2.45
N GLU A 47 -32.80 -21.13 -2.55
CA GLU A 47 -32.63 -19.95 -1.72
C GLU A 47 -32.81 -20.29 -0.23
N PHE A 48 -33.84 -21.07 0.12
CA PHE A 48 -34.14 -21.43 1.50
C PHE A 48 -33.08 -22.36 2.09
N VAL A 49 -32.60 -23.34 1.32
CA VAL A 49 -31.52 -24.22 1.78
C VAL A 49 -30.21 -23.45 1.96
N LEU A 50 -29.85 -22.52 1.05
CA LEU A 50 -28.65 -21.70 1.22
C LEU A 50 -28.75 -20.77 2.43
N ARG A 51 -29.93 -20.18 2.68
CA ARG A 51 -30.19 -19.42 3.92
C ARG A 51 -30.04 -20.29 5.17
N ALA A 52 -30.51 -21.54 5.14
CA ALA A 52 -30.31 -22.48 6.23
C ALA A 52 -28.82 -22.85 6.43
N VAL A 53 -28.04 -23.05 5.35
CA VAL A 53 -26.59 -23.35 5.41
C VAL A 53 -25.85 -22.14 5.98
N MET A 54 -26.20 -20.94 5.55
CA MET A 54 -25.70 -19.69 6.12
C MET A 54 -26.06 -19.59 7.62
N SER A 55 -27.28 -19.94 7.97
CA SER A 55 -27.78 -20.16 9.33
C SER A 55 -26.81 -20.97 10.19
N LEU A 56 -26.55 -22.18 9.74
CA LEU A 56 -25.68 -23.14 10.40
C LEU A 56 -24.25 -22.60 10.53
N THR A 57 -23.71 -22.04 9.44
CA THR A 57 -22.31 -21.59 9.39
C THR A 57 -22.02 -20.41 10.32
N ASN A 58 -23.03 -19.58 10.65
CA ASN A 58 -22.91 -18.52 11.67
C ASN A 58 -22.69 -19.05 13.09
N GLU A 59 -23.05 -20.31 13.34
CA GLU A 59 -23.09 -20.89 14.68
C GLU A 59 -22.05 -22.00 14.86
N LEU A 60 -21.06 -22.12 13.97
CA LEU A 60 -20.04 -23.19 14.01
C LEU A 60 -19.13 -23.17 15.24
N SER A 61 -19.13 -22.08 16.02
CA SER A 61 -18.49 -22.05 17.34
C SER A 61 -19.21 -22.94 18.36
N ARG A 62 -20.47 -23.32 18.12
CA ARG A 62 -21.24 -24.22 18.97
C ARG A 62 -20.94 -25.68 18.59
N PRO A 63 -20.56 -26.54 19.55
CA PRO A 63 -20.21 -27.94 19.27
C PRO A 63 -21.30 -28.73 18.54
N GLU A 64 -22.58 -28.54 18.88
CA GLU A 64 -23.68 -29.25 18.21
C GLU A 64 -23.83 -28.85 16.74
N GLN A 65 -23.73 -27.55 16.44
CA GLN A 65 -23.79 -27.06 15.06
C GLN A 65 -22.59 -27.54 14.25
N ARG A 66 -21.42 -27.67 14.90
CA ARG A 66 -20.23 -28.26 14.27
C ARG A 66 -20.46 -29.72 13.85
N LYS A 67 -21.12 -30.55 14.68
CA LYS A 67 -21.48 -31.93 14.30
C LYS A 67 -22.43 -31.97 13.10
N HIS A 68 -23.36 -31.02 12.99
CA HIS A 68 -24.25 -30.93 11.84
C HIS A 68 -23.50 -30.55 10.56
N TRP A 69 -22.58 -29.59 10.66
CA TRP A 69 -21.67 -29.23 9.56
C TRP A 69 -20.81 -30.42 9.11
N ASP A 70 -20.23 -31.16 10.05
CA ASP A 70 -19.40 -32.32 9.75
C ASP A 70 -20.18 -33.37 8.92
N ARG A 71 -21.42 -33.68 9.32
CA ARG A 71 -22.29 -34.63 8.59
C ARG A 71 -22.68 -34.14 7.20
N LEU A 72 -22.92 -32.83 7.03
CA LEU A 72 -23.20 -32.24 5.72
C LEU A 72 -21.98 -32.30 4.79
N VAL A 73 -20.79 -31.98 5.31
CA VAL A 73 -19.54 -32.07 4.54
C VAL A 73 -19.24 -33.52 4.15
N ASP A 74 -19.43 -34.48 5.07
CA ASP A 74 -19.31 -35.92 4.76
C ASP A 74 -20.34 -36.37 3.70
N SER A 75 -21.47 -35.67 3.58
CA SER A 75 -22.50 -35.92 2.55
C SER A 75 -22.22 -35.20 1.23
N GLY A 76 -21.14 -34.42 1.11
CA GLY A 76 -20.75 -33.74 -0.13
C GLY A 76 -21.08 -32.25 -0.21
N LEU A 77 -21.49 -31.59 0.90
CA LEU A 77 -21.85 -30.17 0.89
C LEU A 77 -20.76 -29.26 0.31
N ALA A 78 -19.49 -29.51 0.65
CA ALA A 78 -18.39 -28.67 0.17
C ALA A 78 -18.27 -28.70 -1.37
N GLU A 79 -18.47 -29.88 -1.97
CA GLU A 79 -18.41 -30.07 -3.42
C GLU A 79 -19.57 -29.33 -4.09
N ALA A 80 -20.79 -29.49 -3.57
CA ALA A 80 -21.98 -28.81 -4.08
C ALA A 80 -21.84 -27.28 -4.01
N LEU A 81 -21.38 -26.73 -2.88
CA LEU A 81 -21.15 -25.27 -2.75
C LEU A 81 -20.06 -24.77 -3.70
N CYS A 82 -18.98 -25.53 -3.91
CA CYS A 82 -17.95 -25.17 -4.88
C CYS A 82 -18.49 -25.18 -6.31
N ALA A 83 -19.28 -26.20 -6.67
CA ALA A 83 -19.92 -26.31 -7.98
C ALA A 83 -20.85 -25.11 -8.26
N ILE A 84 -21.68 -24.72 -7.29
CA ILE A 84 -22.55 -23.53 -7.41
C ILE A 84 -21.74 -22.25 -7.63
N ILE A 85 -20.58 -22.10 -6.97
CA ILE A 85 -19.72 -20.92 -7.18
C ILE A 85 -18.99 -20.96 -8.52
N ALA A 86 -18.64 -22.16 -9.02
CA ALA A 86 -17.90 -22.33 -10.26
C ALA A 86 -18.80 -22.28 -11.51
N ASP A 87 -20.04 -22.73 -11.41
CA ASP A 87 -20.99 -22.80 -12.52
C ASP A 87 -21.87 -21.54 -12.61
N LYS A 88 -22.27 -21.19 -13.83
CA LYS A 88 -23.20 -20.09 -14.14
C LYS A 88 -24.65 -20.56 -14.24
N THR A 89 -24.91 -21.86 -14.33
CA THR A 89 -26.16 -22.43 -14.88
C THR A 89 -27.19 -22.91 -13.86
N VAL A 90 -27.05 -22.60 -12.57
CA VAL A 90 -28.07 -23.00 -11.58
C VAL A 90 -29.37 -22.23 -11.84
N LEU A 91 -30.33 -22.91 -12.47
CA LEU A 91 -31.64 -22.38 -12.84
C LEU A 91 -32.52 -22.25 -11.59
N ILE A 92 -32.77 -21.02 -11.15
CA ILE A 92 -33.88 -20.73 -10.23
C ILE A 92 -34.96 -19.97 -10.98
N GLY A 93 -36.13 -20.60 -11.10
CA GLY A 93 -37.43 -19.95 -10.92
C GLY A 93 -37.76 -18.67 -11.70
N GLY A 94 -37.06 -18.35 -12.80
CA GLY A 94 -37.54 -17.45 -13.84
C GLY A 94 -37.21 -15.96 -13.71
N LYS A 95 -36.63 -15.40 -12.63
CA LYS A 95 -36.21 -13.98 -12.64
C LYS A 95 -34.94 -13.56 -11.93
N ASP A 96 -34.32 -14.34 -11.05
CA ASP A 96 -33.04 -13.95 -10.43
C ASP A 96 -32.11 -15.16 -10.34
N ALA A 97 -30.98 -15.10 -11.07
CA ALA A 97 -29.93 -16.10 -10.99
C ALA A 97 -29.37 -16.15 -9.56
N THR A 98 -29.04 -17.35 -9.06
CA THR A 98 -28.33 -17.46 -7.78
C THR A 98 -27.07 -16.61 -7.80
N THR A 99 -26.89 -15.84 -6.75
CA THR A 99 -25.62 -15.16 -6.54
C THR A 99 -24.60 -16.17 -6.01
N TRP A 100 -23.39 -16.16 -6.56
CA TRP A 100 -22.29 -16.94 -5.98
C TRP A 100 -21.96 -16.47 -4.55
N SER A 101 -22.47 -15.30 -4.14
CA SER A 101 -22.23 -14.71 -2.83
C SER A 101 -22.75 -15.53 -1.66
N SER A 102 -23.91 -16.20 -1.78
CA SER A 102 -24.46 -17.00 -0.68
C SER A 102 -23.58 -18.23 -0.33
N PRO A 103 -23.24 -19.12 -1.27
CA PRO A 103 -22.32 -20.22 -0.99
C PRO A 103 -20.90 -19.72 -0.63
N ALA A 104 -20.42 -18.64 -1.23
CA ALA A 104 -19.13 -18.05 -0.85
C ALA A 104 -19.14 -17.53 0.60
N THR A 105 -20.26 -16.93 1.04
CA THR A 105 -20.45 -16.46 2.42
C THR A 105 -20.44 -17.62 3.42
N ALA A 106 -21.02 -18.78 3.07
CA ALA A 106 -20.91 -19.97 3.89
C ALA A 106 -19.45 -20.39 4.10
N PHE A 107 -18.62 -20.34 3.04
CA PHE A 107 -17.17 -20.60 3.16
C PHE A 107 -16.43 -19.53 3.95
N VAL A 108 -16.79 -18.25 3.86
CA VAL A 108 -16.21 -17.20 4.71
C VAL A 108 -16.47 -17.51 6.18
N ARG A 109 -17.71 -17.83 6.54
CA ARG A 109 -18.09 -18.17 7.93
C ARG A 109 -17.39 -19.43 8.43
N TRP A 110 -17.33 -20.47 7.59
CA TRP A 110 -16.50 -21.64 7.87
C TRP A 110 -15.04 -21.25 8.13
N SER A 111 -14.44 -20.41 7.27
CA SER A 111 -13.03 -20.03 7.36
C SER A 111 -12.67 -19.31 8.67
N VAL A 112 -13.60 -18.52 9.20
CA VAL A 112 -13.46 -17.81 10.48
C VAL A 112 -13.63 -18.77 11.66
N SER A 113 -14.38 -19.86 11.50
CA SER A 113 -14.63 -20.87 12.54
C SER A 113 -13.52 -21.93 12.69
N ILE A 114 -12.52 -21.95 11.79
CA ILE A 114 -11.42 -22.92 11.84
C ILE A 114 -10.58 -22.67 13.10
N ALA A 115 -10.48 -23.69 13.94
CA ALA A 115 -9.60 -23.71 15.11
C ALA A 115 -8.12 -23.77 14.70
N ASP A 116 -7.20 -23.43 15.61
CA ASP A 116 -5.75 -23.48 15.35
C ASP A 116 -5.27 -24.85 14.87
N ARG A 117 -5.96 -25.92 15.29
CA ARG A 117 -5.79 -27.28 14.78
C ARG A 117 -6.98 -27.65 13.88
N PRO A 118 -6.81 -27.68 12.55
CA PRO A 118 -7.89 -28.01 11.62
C PRO A 118 -8.41 -29.43 11.85
N SER A 119 -9.75 -29.60 11.86
CA SER A 119 -10.38 -30.91 12.00
C SER A 119 -10.25 -31.74 10.70
N ARG A 120 -10.68 -33.02 10.73
CA ARG A 120 -10.82 -33.84 9.52
C ARG A 120 -11.69 -33.12 8.48
N THR A 121 -12.85 -32.61 8.91
CA THR A 121 -13.79 -31.86 8.08
C THR A 121 -13.16 -30.63 7.45
N ASP A 122 -12.40 -29.83 8.21
CA ASP A 122 -11.74 -28.64 7.67
C ASP A 122 -10.75 -28.99 6.55
N LYS A 123 -10.04 -30.11 6.68
CA LYS A 123 -9.15 -30.63 5.65
C LYS A 123 -9.91 -31.08 4.40
N VAL A 124 -11.07 -31.71 4.56
CA VAL A 124 -11.95 -32.10 3.44
C VAL A 124 -12.44 -30.86 2.70
N VAL A 125 -12.93 -29.84 3.42
CA VAL A 125 -13.39 -28.58 2.82
C VAL A 125 -12.25 -27.86 2.10
N ALA A 126 -11.07 -27.72 2.72
CA ALA A 126 -9.93 -27.05 2.10
C ALA A 126 -9.41 -27.80 0.85
N ALA A 127 -9.39 -29.15 0.89
CA ALA A 127 -9.03 -29.96 -0.27
C ALA A 127 -10.04 -29.80 -1.41
N CYS A 128 -11.34 -29.73 -1.08
CA CYS A 128 -12.41 -29.46 -2.03
C CYS A 128 -12.25 -28.08 -2.69
N LEU A 129 -12.07 -27.03 -1.89
CA LEU A 129 -11.82 -25.67 -2.37
C LEU A 129 -10.63 -25.64 -3.34
N LYS A 130 -9.53 -26.34 -3.03
CA LYS A 130 -8.38 -26.43 -3.94
C LYS A 130 -8.71 -27.04 -5.29
N ARG A 131 -9.54 -28.08 -5.36
CA ARG A 131 -9.90 -28.72 -6.63
C ARG A 131 -10.68 -27.76 -7.54
N HIS A 132 -11.56 -26.94 -6.96
CA HIS A 132 -12.48 -26.06 -7.70
C HIS A 132 -12.01 -24.60 -7.82
N TRP A 133 -10.92 -24.24 -7.13
CA TRP A 133 -10.49 -22.85 -6.96
C TRP A 133 -10.41 -22.05 -8.26
N SER A 134 -9.69 -22.56 -9.26
CA SER A 134 -9.48 -21.85 -10.54
C SER A 134 -10.79 -21.63 -11.31
N ALA A 135 -11.71 -22.60 -11.27
CA ALA A 135 -13.03 -22.49 -11.88
C ALA A 135 -13.90 -21.44 -11.16
N MET A 136 -13.89 -21.45 -9.82
CA MET A 136 -14.55 -20.42 -9.00
C MET A 136 -14.00 -19.01 -9.30
N MET A 137 -12.67 -18.85 -9.36
CA MET A 137 -12.06 -17.55 -9.65
C MET A 137 -12.39 -17.07 -11.07
N LYS A 138 -12.40 -17.99 -12.05
CA LYS A 138 -12.84 -17.67 -13.41
C LYS A 138 -14.29 -17.20 -13.43
N ARG A 139 -15.19 -17.87 -12.69
CA ARG A 139 -16.59 -17.47 -12.59
C ARG A 139 -16.77 -16.10 -11.96
N LEU A 140 -16.09 -15.80 -10.84
CA LEU A 140 -16.09 -14.48 -10.20
C LEU A 140 -15.49 -13.39 -11.09
N TRP A 141 -14.53 -13.74 -11.95
CA TRP A 141 -13.94 -12.83 -12.92
C TRP A 141 -14.92 -12.50 -14.05
N ASP A 142 -15.55 -13.52 -14.64
CA ASP A 142 -16.47 -13.38 -15.77
C ASP A 142 -17.82 -12.76 -15.36
N ASP A 143 -18.23 -12.90 -14.09
CA ASP A 143 -19.45 -12.31 -13.53
C ASP A 143 -19.23 -11.82 -12.08
N PRO A 144 -18.75 -10.57 -11.93
CA PRO A 144 -18.50 -10.00 -10.62
C PRO A 144 -19.76 -9.72 -9.80
N GLN A 145 -20.96 -9.78 -10.40
CA GLN A 145 -22.22 -9.42 -9.75
C GLN A 145 -22.10 -8.09 -8.97
N SER A 146 -22.45 -8.09 -7.69
CA SER A 146 -22.39 -6.94 -6.81
C SER A 146 -20.98 -6.60 -6.28
N SER A 147 -19.96 -7.43 -6.50
CA SER A 147 -18.62 -7.17 -5.93
C SER A 147 -17.94 -5.93 -6.51
N ILE A 148 -18.34 -5.51 -7.73
CA ILE A 148 -17.91 -4.25 -8.37
C ILE A 148 -18.66 -3.02 -7.87
N MET A 149 -19.79 -3.19 -7.18
CA MET A 149 -20.56 -2.07 -6.65
C MET A 149 -19.91 -1.53 -5.37
N ARG A 150 -19.58 -0.25 -5.36
CA ARG A 150 -18.92 0.46 -4.25
C ARG A 150 -19.91 0.85 -3.15
N LEU A 151 -20.65 -0.14 -2.66
CA LEU A 151 -21.58 0.00 -1.55
C LEU A 151 -21.14 -0.91 -0.40
N ASP A 152 -21.35 -0.47 0.83
CA ASP A 152 -20.99 -1.24 2.02
C ASP A 152 -21.79 -2.54 2.13
N ALA A 153 -23.00 -2.58 1.57
CA ALA A 153 -23.84 -3.78 1.50
C ALA A 153 -23.17 -4.95 0.76
N HIS A 154 -22.21 -4.67 -0.13
CA HIS A 154 -21.51 -5.67 -0.96
C HIS A 154 -20.09 -5.97 -0.48
N GLN A 155 -19.75 -5.52 0.73
CA GLN A 155 -18.46 -5.80 1.34
C GLN A 155 -18.16 -7.30 1.47
N THR A 156 -19.15 -8.09 1.89
CA THR A 156 -18.97 -9.55 2.07
C THR A 156 -18.56 -10.23 0.77
N ASP A 157 -19.10 -9.78 -0.36
CA ASP A 157 -18.76 -10.29 -1.70
C ASP A 157 -17.28 -10.03 -2.03
N ARG A 158 -16.75 -8.87 -1.63
CA ARG A 158 -15.34 -8.53 -1.80
C ARG A 158 -14.41 -9.29 -0.85
N LEU A 159 -14.92 -9.66 0.32
CA LEU A 159 -14.18 -10.36 1.37
C LEU A 159 -14.05 -11.86 1.15
N CYS A 160 -14.86 -12.46 0.28
CA CYS A 160 -14.90 -13.93 0.16
C CYS A 160 -13.54 -14.53 -0.22
N VAL A 161 -12.89 -14.01 -1.25
CA VAL A 161 -11.60 -14.53 -1.74
C VAL A 161 -10.48 -14.33 -0.71
N PRO A 162 -10.26 -13.12 -0.14
CA PRO A 162 -9.27 -12.92 0.93
C PRO A 162 -9.40 -13.89 2.11
N PHE A 163 -10.60 -14.05 2.65
CA PHE A 163 -10.82 -14.89 3.82
C PHE A 163 -10.62 -16.38 3.52
N ILE A 164 -11.23 -16.86 2.43
CA ILE A 164 -11.16 -18.27 2.06
C ILE A 164 -9.72 -18.65 1.72
N LEU A 165 -9.03 -17.87 0.88
CA LEU A 165 -7.66 -18.18 0.47
C LEU A 165 -6.69 -18.15 1.64
N ALA A 166 -6.73 -17.09 2.48
CA ALA A 166 -5.82 -16.93 3.60
C ALA A 166 -5.96 -18.04 4.65
N ARG A 167 -7.19 -18.55 4.87
CA ARG A 167 -7.46 -19.61 5.84
C ARG A 167 -7.27 -21.01 5.27
N ALA A 168 -7.84 -21.31 4.10
CA ALA A 168 -7.71 -22.63 3.49
C ALA A 168 -6.25 -22.95 3.11
N SER A 169 -5.44 -21.96 2.75
CA SER A 169 -4.01 -22.15 2.48
C SER A 169 -3.20 -22.54 3.72
N ARG A 170 -3.65 -22.25 4.94
CA ARG A 170 -2.98 -22.74 6.17
C ARG A 170 -3.17 -24.24 6.35
N ILE A 171 -4.27 -24.79 5.83
CA ILE A 171 -4.59 -26.22 5.87
C ILE A 171 -3.96 -26.93 4.67
N VAL A 172 -4.09 -26.33 3.48
CA VAL A 172 -3.60 -26.86 2.21
C VAL A 172 -2.71 -25.80 1.54
N PRO A 173 -1.41 -25.70 1.89
CA PRO A 173 -0.51 -24.65 1.39
C PRO A 173 -0.42 -24.56 -0.14
N SER A 174 -0.57 -25.68 -0.83
CA SER A 174 -0.64 -25.74 -2.30
C SER A 174 -1.82 -24.99 -2.94
N LEU A 175 -2.82 -24.58 -2.16
CA LEU A 175 -3.85 -23.66 -2.63
C LEU A 175 -3.25 -22.28 -2.93
N PHE A 176 -2.30 -21.82 -2.10
CA PHE A 176 -1.63 -20.53 -2.30
C PHE A 176 -0.85 -20.49 -3.63
N THR A 177 -0.10 -21.56 -3.96
CA THR A 177 0.55 -21.69 -5.29
C THR A 177 -0.45 -21.70 -6.45
N THR A 178 -1.70 -22.13 -6.23
CA THR A 178 -2.71 -22.16 -7.30
C THR A 178 -3.07 -20.74 -7.75
N ALA A 179 -3.13 -19.78 -6.81
CA ALA A 179 -3.38 -18.37 -7.10
C ALA A 179 -2.34 -17.76 -8.06
N TYR A 180 -1.12 -18.31 -8.09
CA TYR A 180 -0.04 -17.84 -8.95
C TYR A 180 -0.05 -18.43 -10.35
N LYS A 181 -0.77 -19.51 -10.63
CA LYS A 181 -0.81 -20.06 -12.00
C LYS A 181 -1.27 -18.98 -12.99
N LEU A 182 -0.64 -18.95 -14.17
CA LEU A 182 -0.86 -17.88 -15.16
C LEU A 182 -2.30 -17.85 -15.70
N ASP A 183 -2.95 -19.01 -15.74
CA ASP A 183 -4.34 -19.22 -16.18
C ASP A 183 -5.37 -19.03 -15.05
N ASP A 184 -4.93 -18.84 -13.81
CA ASP A 184 -5.81 -18.62 -12.67
C ASP A 184 -6.22 -17.14 -12.56
N PHE A 185 -7.40 -16.86 -12.01
CA PHE A 185 -7.94 -15.49 -11.90
C PHE A 185 -7.91 -14.90 -10.49
N THR A 186 -7.24 -15.55 -9.53
CA THR A 186 -7.17 -15.06 -8.13
C THR A 186 -6.65 -13.63 -8.04
N ILE A 187 -5.46 -13.35 -8.59
CA ILE A 187 -4.85 -12.00 -8.49
C ILE A 187 -5.75 -10.94 -9.13
N PRO A 188 -6.26 -11.10 -10.39
CA PRO A 188 -7.18 -10.14 -10.98
C PRO A 188 -8.47 -9.94 -10.18
N VAL A 189 -9.07 -11.01 -9.65
CA VAL A 189 -10.30 -10.93 -8.84
C VAL A 189 -10.05 -10.16 -7.54
N VAL A 190 -8.98 -10.49 -6.81
CA VAL A 190 -8.66 -9.79 -5.54
C VAL A 190 -8.30 -8.33 -5.80
N ALA A 191 -7.56 -8.03 -6.88
CA ALA A 191 -7.24 -6.66 -7.27
C ALA A 191 -8.50 -5.86 -7.66
N ARG A 192 -9.47 -6.48 -8.35
CA ARG A 192 -10.77 -5.87 -8.65
C ARG A 192 -11.59 -5.62 -7.39
N HIS A 193 -11.61 -6.57 -6.46
CA HIS A 193 -12.27 -6.42 -5.17
C HIS A 193 -11.64 -5.25 -4.41
N TRP A 194 -10.31 -5.24 -4.29
CA TRP A 194 -9.54 -4.15 -3.70
C TRP A 194 -9.88 -2.79 -4.33
N ALA A 195 -9.91 -2.69 -5.66
CA ALA A 195 -10.25 -1.45 -6.37
C ALA A 195 -11.67 -0.94 -6.09
N ASN A 196 -12.60 -1.80 -5.69
CA ASN A 196 -13.98 -1.44 -5.38
C ASN A 196 -14.31 -1.45 -3.88
N SER A 197 -13.33 -1.76 -3.02
CA SER A 197 -13.46 -1.67 -1.57
C SER A 197 -13.68 -0.23 -1.10
N THR A 198 -14.55 -0.06 -0.11
CA THR A 198 -14.98 1.23 0.45
C THR A 198 -14.71 1.36 1.94
N SER A 199 -14.47 0.25 2.64
CA SER A 199 -14.38 0.22 4.10
C SER A 199 -12.94 -0.04 4.57
N PRO A 200 -12.31 0.94 5.22
CA PRO A 200 -10.92 0.87 5.68
C PRO A 200 -10.63 -0.33 6.58
N LYS A 201 -11.55 -0.65 7.49
CA LYS A 201 -11.36 -1.65 8.55
C LYS A 201 -11.73 -3.06 8.14
N ASN A 202 -12.35 -3.23 6.98
CA ASN A 202 -12.86 -4.51 6.51
C ASN A 202 -12.30 -4.81 5.11
N ASP A 203 -13.03 -4.52 4.03
CA ASP A 203 -12.63 -4.95 2.68
C ASP A 203 -11.31 -4.34 2.18
N ILE A 204 -11.02 -3.07 2.45
CA ILE A 204 -9.72 -2.48 2.07
C ILE A 204 -8.59 -3.20 2.82
N PHE A 205 -8.72 -3.40 4.14
CA PHE A 205 -7.72 -4.07 4.98
C PHE A 205 -7.41 -5.49 4.48
N TYR A 206 -8.44 -6.34 4.33
CA TYR A 206 -8.24 -7.75 3.98
C TYR A 206 -7.80 -7.95 2.53
N THR A 207 -8.34 -7.19 1.58
CA THR A 207 -7.90 -7.29 0.18
C THR A 207 -6.47 -6.77 0.00
N THR A 208 -6.11 -5.66 0.64
CA THR A 208 -4.72 -5.15 0.67
C THR A 208 -3.79 -6.18 1.30
N GLY A 209 -4.18 -6.76 2.44
CA GLY A 209 -3.38 -7.77 3.14
C GLY A 209 -3.10 -9.00 2.28
N LEU A 210 -4.10 -9.53 1.57
CA LEU A 210 -3.89 -10.66 0.68
C LEU A 210 -3.02 -10.29 -0.55
N LEU A 211 -3.23 -9.12 -1.15
CA LEU A 211 -2.41 -8.68 -2.29
C LEU A 211 -0.94 -8.49 -1.91
N ASP A 212 -0.70 -7.97 -0.71
CA ASP A 212 0.62 -7.84 -0.13
C ASP A 212 1.28 -9.21 0.10
N GLU A 213 0.57 -10.19 0.67
CA GLU A 213 1.05 -11.57 0.79
C GLU A 213 1.31 -12.23 -0.58
N LEU A 214 0.47 -11.97 -1.58
CA LEU A 214 0.66 -12.49 -2.93
C LEU A 214 1.84 -11.81 -3.65
N CYS A 215 2.20 -10.57 -3.30
CA CYS A 215 3.32 -9.86 -3.90
C CYS A 215 4.66 -10.20 -3.23
N TYR A 216 4.71 -10.25 -1.90
CA TYR A 216 5.96 -10.41 -1.12
C TYR A 216 6.15 -11.80 -0.53
N GLY A 217 5.15 -12.66 -0.66
CA GLY A 217 5.10 -13.95 0.01
C GLY A 217 4.33 -13.87 1.33
N PRO A 218 3.86 -15.03 1.81
CA PRO A 218 2.97 -15.11 2.96
C PRO A 218 3.71 -14.90 4.30
N ASP A 219 3.01 -14.29 5.25
CA ASP A 219 3.51 -14.14 6.62
C ASP A 219 3.43 -15.43 7.45
N HIS A 220 2.47 -16.30 7.13
CA HIS A 220 2.25 -17.55 7.85
C HIS A 220 3.37 -18.56 7.57
N THR A 221 4.05 -19.02 8.63
CA THR A 221 5.24 -19.90 8.55
C THR A 221 5.02 -21.16 7.71
N THR A 222 3.88 -21.83 7.85
CA THR A 222 3.56 -23.04 7.07
C THR A 222 3.41 -22.74 5.58
N ILE A 223 2.80 -21.61 5.21
CA ILE A 223 2.61 -21.24 3.81
C ILE A 223 3.97 -20.80 3.26
N ARG A 224 4.73 -19.99 4.00
CA ARG A 224 6.08 -19.55 3.62
C ARG A 224 7.01 -20.73 3.34
N ALA A 225 7.11 -21.69 4.26
CA ALA A 225 7.92 -22.89 4.07
C ALA A 225 7.48 -23.76 2.88
N TYR A 226 6.23 -23.65 2.44
CA TYR A 226 5.75 -24.29 1.22
C TYR A 226 6.17 -23.48 -0.03
N VAL A 227 5.96 -22.16 -0.02
CA VAL A 227 6.35 -21.23 -1.09
C VAL A 227 7.85 -21.27 -1.37
N ASP A 228 8.68 -21.30 -0.33
CA ASP A 228 10.15 -21.37 -0.45
C ASP A 228 10.61 -22.64 -1.21
N ARG A 229 9.80 -23.71 -1.18
CA ARG A 229 10.05 -24.97 -1.91
C ARG A 229 9.37 -25.03 -3.28
N HIS A 230 8.48 -24.08 -3.59
CA HIS A 230 7.68 -24.04 -4.81
C HIS A 230 7.68 -22.60 -5.35
N PRO A 231 8.82 -22.12 -5.86
CA PRO A 231 8.97 -20.73 -6.26
C PRO A 231 7.87 -20.32 -7.25
N HIS A 232 7.33 -19.13 -7.01
CA HIS A 232 6.23 -18.55 -7.77
C HIS A 232 6.72 -17.84 -9.05
N PRO A 233 5.81 -17.51 -9.99
CA PRO A 233 6.14 -16.78 -11.21
C PRO A 233 6.84 -15.45 -10.94
N THR A 234 7.44 -14.90 -12.00
CA THR A 234 8.12 -13.60 -11.96
C THR A 234 7.19 -12.50 -11.49
N SER A 235 7.76 -11.49 -10.83
CA SER A 235 7.01 -10.31 -10.36
C SER A 235 6.30 -9.55 -11.50
N GLU A 236 6.76 -9.70 -12.73
CA GLU A 236 6.11 -9.15 -13.93
C GLU A 236 4.74 -9.77 -14.22
N ALA A 237 4.62 -11.10 -14.13
CA ALA A 237 3.33 -11.78 -14.31
C ALA A 237 2.32 -11.38 -13.23
N PHE A 238 2.79 -11.11 -12.01
CA PHE A 238 1.96 -10.54 -10.95
C PHE A 238 1.43 -9.16 -11.33
N VAL A 239 2.30 -8.25 -11.81
CA VAL A 239 1.93 -6.89 -12.20
C VAL A 239 0.84 -6.89 -13.27
N ASP A 240 1.00 -7.70 -14.32
CA ASP A 240 0.04 -7.73 -15.42
C ASP A 240 -1.33 -8.20 -14.98
N ARG A 241 -1.36 -9.24 -14.14
CA ARG A 241 -2.60 -9.80 -13.57
C ARG A 241 -3.23 -8.83 -12.57
N PHE A 242 -2.43 -8.14 -11.76
CA PHE A 242 -2.89 -7.10 -10.84
C PHE A 242 -3.54 -5.95 -11.61
N LEU A 243 -2.83 -5.38 -12.59
CA LEU A 243 -3.32 -4.27 -13.41
C LEU A 243 -4.56 -4.67 -14.23
N LEU A 244 -4.63 -5.92 -14.70
CA LEU A 244 -5.84 -6.46 -15.33
C LEU A 244 -7.06 -6.35 -14.40
N GLY A 245 -6.89 -6.70 -13.11
CA GLY A 245 -7.97 -6.62 -12.12
C GLY A 245 -8.39 -5.20 -11.75
N VAL A 246 -7.46 -4.25 -11.76
CA VAL A 246 -7.72 -2.85 -11.44
C VAL A 246 -8.40 -2.09 -12.60
N GLY A 247 -8.17 -2.52 -13.84
CA GLY A 247 -8.76 -1.89 -15.03
C GLY A 247 -10.29 -1.91 -15.05
N SER A 248 -10.90 -0.84 -15.58
CA SER A 248 -12.37 -0.72 -15.72
C SER A 248 -12.95 -1.58 -16.83
N THR A 249 -12.14 -1.96 -17.83
CA THR A 249 -12.54 -2.79 -18.97
C THR A 249 -11.45 -3.79 -19.34
N HIS A 250 -11.83 -4.94 -19.90
CA HIS A 250 -10.88 -5.97 -20.35
C HIS A 250 -9.91 -5.45 -21.43
N ASN A 251 -10.36 -4.48 -22.24
CA ASN A 251 -9.59 -3.92 -23.35
C ASN A 251 -8.80 -2.65 -22.98
N ALA A 252 -8.83 -2.23 -21.71
CA ALA A 252 -8.05 -1.08 -21.26
C ALA A 252 -6.56 -1.31 -21.54
N SER A 253 -5.91 -0.32 -22.13
CA SER A 253 -4.47 -0.27 -22.34
C SER A 253 -3.72 -0.32 -21.01
N ARG A 254 -2.45 -0.71 -21.05
CA ARG A 254 -1.59 -0.72 -19.85
C ARG A 254 -1.55 0.65 -19.16
N ALA A 255 -1.49 1.73 -19.92
CA ALA A 255 -1.48 3.09 -19.40
C ALA A 255 -2.79 3.47 -18.70
N GLU A 256 -3.94 3.08 -19.25
CA GLU A 256 -5.24 3.29 -18.60
C GLU A 256 -5.35 2.50 -17.29
N ARG A 257 -4.86 1.25 -17.26
CA ARG A 257 -4.82 0.43 -16.05
C ARG A 257 -3.92 1.02 -14.97
N CYS A 258 -2.75 1.55 -15.35
CA CYS A 258 -1.85 2.27 -14.43
C CYS A 258 -2.54 3.51 -13.84
N ASN A 259 -3.23 4.30 -14.66
CA ASN A 259 -3.98 5.46 -14.19
C ASN A 259 -5.11 5.06 -13.23
N ALA A 260 -5.90 4.05 -13.58
CA ALA A 260 -6.95 3.52 -12.71
C ALA A 260 -6.40 3.05 -11.35
N PHE A 261 -5.20 2.46 -11.34
CA PHE A 261 -4.54 2.07 -10.10
C PHE A 261 -4.18 3.27 -9.21
N ILE A 262 -3.61 4.34 -9.79
CA ILE A 262 -3.33 5.56 -9.04
C ILE A 262 -4.62 6.22 -8.54
N ASP A 263 -5.69 6.21 -9.34
CA ASP A 263 -7.01 6.75 -8.94
C ASP A 263 -7.61 5.98 -7.75
N VAL A 264 -7.43 4.65 -7.70
CA VAL A 264 -7.86 3.84 -6.55
C VAL A 264 -7.08 4.23 -5.30
N LEU A 265 -5.76 4.34 -5.37
CA LEU A 265 -4.92 4.71 -4.23
C LEU A 265 -5.22 6.13 -3.73
N GLU A 266 -5.36 7.08 -4.65
CA GLU A 266 -5.70 8.47 -4.32
C GLU A 266 -7.01 8.56 -3.54
N ARG A 267 -8.00 7.74 -3.90
CA ARG A 267 -9.28 7.64 -3.21
C ARG A 267 -9.22 6.89 -1.88
N GLN A 268 -8.45 5.80 -1.80
CA GLN A 268 -8.44 4.92 -0.62
C GLN A 268 -7.52 5.39 0.50
N LEU A 269 -6.34 5.93 0.19
CA LEU A 269 -5.35 6.34 1.19
C LEU A 269 -5.93 7.30 2.26
N PRO A 270 -6.73 8.33 1.91
CA PRO A 270 -7.35 9.22 2.90
C PRO A 270 -8.34 8.53 3.84
N LEU A 271 -8.89 7.38 3.45
CA LEU A 271 -9.87 6.64 4.26
C LEU A 271 -9.15 5.78 5.33
N LEU A 272 -7.87 5.49 5.15
CA LEU A 272 -7.13 4.58 6.02
C LEU A 272 -6.68 5.27 7.31
N ASP A 273 -7.31 4.94 8.44
CA ASP A 273 -6.84 5.35 9.76
C ASP A 273 -5.59 4.57 10.23
N GLU A 274 -5.40 3.36 9.69
CA GLU A 274 -4.34 2.45 10.12
C GLU A 274 -3.09 2.58 9.25
N VAL A 275 -2.01 3.08 9.86
CA VAL A 275 -0.71 3.30 9.21
C VAL A 275 -0.16 2.00 8.58
N GLN A 276 -0.39 0.83 9.18
CA GLN A 276 0.07 -0.45 8.63
C GLN A 276 -0.57 -0.74 7.26
N THR A 277 -1.87 -0.45 7.11
CA THR A 277 -2.59 -0.67 5.85
C THR A 277 -2.12 0.33 4.79
N GLN A 278 -1.86 1.59 5.17
CA GLN A 278 -1.23 2.58 4.28
C GLN A 278 0.14 2.11 3.79
N ILE A 279 0.99 1.61 4.70
CA ILE A 279 2.31 1.05 4.35
C ILE A 279 2.17 -0.07 3.34
N LYS A 280 1.26 -1.03 3.55
CA LYS A 280 1.05 -2.15 2.61
C LYS A 280 0.63 -1.68 1.22
N GLN A 281 -0.29 -0.73 1.11
CA GLN A 281 -0.72 -0.18 -0.18
C GLN A 281 0.42 0.56 -0.92
N LEU A 282 1.14 1.42 -0.21
CA LEU A 282 2.25 2.18 -0.80
C LEU A 282 3.44 1.29 -1.14
N ARG A 283 3.68 0.25 -0.34
CA ARG A 283 4.69 -0.76 -0.59
C ARG A 283 4.38 -1.55 -1.85
N LEU A 284 3.14 -2.04 -1.99
CA LEU A 284 2.65 -2.68 -3.21
C LEU A 284 2.87 -1.78 -4.44
N LEU A 285 2.47 -0.51 -4.38
CA LEU A 285 2.74 0.45 -5.46
C LEU A 285 4.24 0.59 -5.75
N SER A 286 5.09 0.66 -4.72
CA SER A 286 6.53 0.81 -4.87
C SER A 286 7.18 -0.36 -5.62
N GLU A 287 6.80 -1.61 -5.34
CA GLU A 287 7.35 -2.75 -6.11
C GLU A 287 6.75 -2.81 -7.51
N LEU A 288 5.47 -2.52 -7.69
CA LEU A 288 4.88 -2.46 -9.01
C LEU A 288 5.58 -1.40 -9.87
N ALA A 289 5.89 -0.22 -9.32
CA ALA A 289 6.62 0.84 -10.01
C ALA A 289 8.07 0.47 -10.34
N LYS A 290 8.71 -0.37 -9.51
CA LYS A 290 10.05 -0.91 -9.78
C LYS A 290 10.06 -1.88 -10.97
N ILE A 291 8.97 -2.64 -11.15
CA ILE A 291 8.81 -3.63 -12.23
C ILE A 291 8.30 -2.95 -13.51
N ASP A 292 7.17 -2.23 -13.44
CA ASP A 292 6.60 -1.45 -14.55
C ASP A 292 7.04 0.00 -14.49
N ARG A 293 8.34 0.21 -14.70
CA ARG A 293 8.96 1.53 -14.60
C ARG A 293 8.38 2.54 -15.56
N ALA A 294 8.03 2.15 -16.79
CA ALA A 294 7.55 3.10 -17.79
C ALA A 294 6.08 3.48 -17.55
N GLY A 295 5.20 2.50 -17.33
CA GLY A 295 3.77 2.71 -17.20
C GLY A 295 3.40 3.48 -15.93
N LEU A 296 3.82 2.98 -14.78
CA LEU A 296 3.46 3.56 -13.48
C LEU A 296 4.18 4.88 -13.20
N ARG A 297 5.44 5.04 -13.64
CA ARG A 297 6.13 6.34 -13.58
C ARG A 297 5.30 7.39 -14.30
N LYS A 298 4.95 7.15 -15.58
CA LYS A 298 4.17 8.10 -16.38
C LYS A 298 2.82 8.43 -15.73
N ALA A 299 2.16 7.44 -15.12
CA ALA A 299 0.92 7.68 -14.38
C ALA A 299 1.11 8.54 -13.13
N LEU A 300 2.28 8.48 -12.47
CA LEU A 300 2.58 9.23 -11.23
C LEU A 300 3.14 10.65 -11.46
N LEU A 301 3.77 10.93 -12.60
CA LEU A 301 4.44 12.23 -12.88
C LEU A 301 3.51 13.45 -12.73
N HIS A 302 2.25 13.31 -13.13
CA HIS A 302 1.29 14.43 -13.21
C HIS A 302 0.13 14.32 -12.22
N ARG A 303 0.35 13.68 -11.06
CA ARG A 303 -0.71 13.40 -10.07
C ARG A 303 -0.45 14.09 -8.73
N PRO A 304 -0.55 15.42 -8.65
CA PRO A 304 -0.37 16.14 -7.39
C PRO A 304 -1.40 15.73 -6.32
N GLY A 305 -2.61 15.30 -6.73
CA GLY A 305 -3.63 14.77 -5.82
C GLY A 305 -3.18 13.50 -5.08
N PHE A 306 -2.66 12.50 -5.81
CA PHE A 306 -2.04 11.31 -5.24
C PHE A 306 -0.88 11.65 -4.28
N TRP A 307 0.04 12.53 -4.68
CA TRP A 307 1.17 12.91 -3.83
C TRP A 307 0.71 13.66 -2.58
N ARG A 308 -0.33 14.50 -2.68
CA ARG A 308 -0.94 15.19 -1.54
C ARG A 308 -1.45 14.20 -0.51
N VAL A 309 -2.23 13.20 -0.91
CA VAL A 309 -2.76 12.21 0.04
C VAL A 309 -1.66 11.32 0.61
N THR A 310 -0.64 11.00 -0.18
CA THR A 310 0.52 10.20 0.24
C THR A 310 1.37 10.94 1.28
N PHE A 311 1.66 12.23 1.06
CA PHE A 311 2.42 13.05 2.01
C PHE A 311 1.58 13.46 3.23
N ALA A 312 0.26 13.61 3.07
CA ALA A 312 -0.65 13.79 4.20
C ALA A 312 -0.62 12.57 5.14
N ALA A 313 -0.50 11.34 4.61
CA ALA A 313 -0.40 10.12 5.41
C ALA A 313 0.76 10.17 6.42
N LEU A 314 1.92 10.75 6.04
CA LEU A 314 3.06 10.97 6.94
C LEU A 314 2.75 11.95 8.07
N SER A 315 1.97 12.98 7.75
CA SER A 315 1.58 14.01 8.72
C SER A 315 0.53 13.47 9.71
N THR A 316 -0.33 12.55 9.26
CA THR A 316 -1.36 11.90 10.09
C THR A 316 -0.84 10.71 10.87
N ALA A 317 0.21 10.03 10.39
CA ALA A 317 0.82 8.91 11.09
C ALA A 317 1.26 9.37 12.48
N ARG A 318 0.54 8.88 13.50
CA ARG A 318 0.69 9.35 14.88
C ARG A 318 2.15 9.21 15.33
N ARG A 319 2.67 10.27 15.94
CA ARG A 319 4.02 10.31 16.53
C ARG A 319 4.24 9.26 17.63
N ASP A 320 3.17 8.64 18.13
CA ASP A 320 3.23 7.64 19.19
C ASP A 320 3.81 6.30 18.71
N ASN A 321 3.86 6.04 17.39
CA ASN A 321 4.54 4.87 16.83
C ASN A 321 5.60 5.26 15.80
N ILE A 322 6.76 5.66 16.32
CA ILE A 322 7.95 6.06 15.55
C ILE A 322 8.36 4.97 14.55
N GLN A 323 8.30 3.69 14.92
CA GLN A 323 8.71 2.61 14.01
C GLN A 323 7.82 2.56 12.75
N LEU A 324 6.51 2.65 12.90
CA LEU A 324 5.58 2.67 11.77
C LEU A 324 5.73 3.94 10.93
N LEU A 325 5.93 5.10 11.57
CA LEU A 325 6.24 6.34 10.85
C LEU A 325 7.50 6.18 9.98
N GLY A 326 8.50 5.44 10.46
CA GLY A 326 9.75 5.23 9.75
C GLY A 326 9.63 4.30 8.57
N LEU A 327 8.86 3.23 8.74
CA LEU A 327 8.50 2.32 7.64
C LEU A 327 7.67 3.05 6.57
N LEU A 328 6.71 3.89 6.97
CA LEU A 328 5.90 4.70 6.05
C LEU A 328 6.77 5.69 5.28
N LEU A 329 7.64 6.44 5.96
CA LEU A 329 8.58 7.37 5.35
C LEU A 329 9.53 6.67 4.38
N GLY A 330 10.10 5.54 4.79
CA GLY A 330 11.00 4.77 3.92
C GLY A 330 10.29 4.23 2.68
N THR A 331 9.03 3.81 2.81
CA THR A 331 8.20 3.33 1.69
C THR A 331 7.91 4.46 0.71
N ILE A 332 7.49 5.63 1.21
CA ILE A 332 7.20 6.81 0.36
C ILE A 332 8.45 7.29 -0.35
N LEU A 333 9.58 7.39 0.35
CA LEU A 333 10.84 7.80 -0.24
C LEU A 333 11.30 6.81 -1.31
N SER A 334 11.18 5.51 -1.07
CA SER A 334 11.51 4.47 -2.07
C SER A 334 10.64 4.60 -3.32
N LEU A 335 9.33 4.81 -3.15
CA LEU A 335 8.42 5.08 -4.26
C LEU A 335 8.85 6.34 -5.03
N SER A 336 9.13 7.44 -4.33
CA SER A 336 9.62 8.68 -4.93
C SER A 336 10.90 8.45 -5.73
N PHE A 337 11.84 7.64 -5.22
CA PHE A 337 13.06 7.27 -5.93
C PHE A 337 12.78 6.53 -7.23
N TYR A 338 11.89 5.54 -7.23
CA TYR A 338 11.57 4.79 -8.46
C TYR A 338 10.89 5.65 -9.53
N VAL A 339 10.19 6.71 -9.14
CA VAL A 339 9.59 7.65 -10.09
C VAL A 339 10.62 8.67 -10.60
N ILE A 340 11.48 9.18 -9.72
CA ILE A 340 12.44 10.26 -10.04
C ILE A 340 13.72 9.74 -10.70
N SER A 341 14.33 8.68 -10.19
CA SER A 341 15.66 8.22 -10.64
C SER A 341 15.76 8.06 -12.17
N PRO A 342 14.76 7.46 -12.86
CA PRO A 342 14.81 7.35 -14.31
C PRO A 342 14.81 8.70 -15.06
N THR A 343 14.21 9.76 -14.51
CA THR A 343 14.20 11.09 -15.14
C THR A 343 15.55 11.81 -15.07
N ILE A 344 16.48 11.28 -14.27
CA ILE A 344 17.85 11.80 -14.14
C ILE A 344 18.84 10.94 -14.94
N GLN A 345 18.67 9.61 -14.91
CA GLN A 345 19.68 8.65 -15.39
C GLN A 345 19.56 8.32 -16.88
N GLU A 346 18.38 8.45 -17.50
CA GLU A 346 18.18 8.04 -18.89
C GLU A 346 18.90 9.01 -19.87
N PRO A 347 19.64 8.51 -20.89
CA PRO A 347 20.21 9.35 -21.94
C PRO A 347 19.10 10.11 -22.68
N GLY A 348 19.23 11.43 -22.78
CA GLY A 348 18.13 12.29 -23.27
C GLY A 348 17.06 12.57 -22.21
N ALA A 349 17.45 12.50 -20.92
CA ALA A 349 16.65 12.74 -19.73
C ALA A 349 15.49 13.70 -19.98
N ASP A 350 14.28 13.18 -19.77
CA ASP A 350 13.02 13.91 -19.91
C ASP A 350 12.93 15.00 -18.85
N SER A 351 13.48 16.18 -19.18
CA SER A 351 13.44 17.35 -18.31
C SER A 351 12.00 17.74 -17.98
N ALA A 352 11.04 17.52 -18.89
CA ALA A 352 9.63 17.81 -18.66
C ALA A 352 9.04 16.84 -17.62
N GLY A 353 9.38 15.55 -17.71
CA GLY A 353 9.00 14.56 -16.71
C GLY A 353 9.60 14.85 -15.33
N ARG A 354 10.89 15.24 -15.28
CA ARG A 354 11.56 15.65 -14.03
C ARG A 354 10.90 16.90 -13.42
N ASP A 355 10.62 17.91 -14.23
CA ASP A 355 9.97 19.14 -13.77
C ASP A 355 8.55 18.85 -13.26
N ALA A 356 7.79 18.02 -13.97
CA ALA A 356 6.44 17.63 -13.58
C ALA A 356 6.38 16.94 -12.21
N ILE A 357 7.28 16.00 -11.94
CA ILE A 357 7.29 15.30 -10.64
C ILE A 357 7.74 16.23 -9.50
N VAL A 358 8.71 17.12 -9.75
CA VAL A 358 9.14 18.12 -8.76
C VAL A 358 7.98 19.07 -8.42
N GLU A 359 7.25 19.51 -9.45
CA GLU A 359 6.06 20.33 -9.26
C GLU A 359 4.96 19.60 -8.49
N ALA A 360 4.69 18.33 -8.82
CA ALA A 360 3.70 17.51 -8.13
C ALA A 360 4.10 17.27 -6.66
N PHE A 361 5.40 17.13 -6.37
CA PHE A 361 5.91 17.00 -5.00
C PHE A 361 5.71 18.27 -4.19
N ALA A 362 6.04 19.43 -4.77
CA ALA A 362 5.83 20.72 -4.13
C ALA A 362 4.33 20.94 -3.82
N GLU A 363 3.44 20.73 -4.79
CA GLU A 363 1.98 20.86 -4.60
C GLU A 363 1.38 19.82 -3.66
N GLY A 364 1.96 18.62 -3.64
CA GLY A 364 1.58 17.55 -2.72
C GLY A 364 1.98 17.84 -1.27
N GLY A 365 2.81 18.86 -1.01
CA GLY A 365 3.26 19.19 0.33
C GLY A 365 4.41 18.31 0.83
N PHE A 366 5.24 17.79 -0.07
CA PHE A 366 6.41 16.97 0.26
C PHE A 366 7.27 17.55 1.39
N PHE A 367 7.62 18.83 1.28
CA PHE A 367 8.48 19.48 2.26
C PHE A 367 7.83 19.61 3.65
N SER A 368 6.52 19.85 3.68
CA SER A 368 5.76 19.93 4.94
C SER A 368 5.67 18.55 5.60
N ALA A 369 5.50 17.49 4.81
CA ALA A 369 5.53 16.12 5.32
C ALA A 369 6.92 15.74 5.87
N LEU A 370 8.00 16.09 5.17
CA LEU A 370 9.36 15.88 5.67
C LEU A 370 9.61 16.62 6.99
N ASP A 371 9.24 17.91 7.07
CA ASP A 371 9.37 18.70 8.32
C ASP A 371 8.51 18.16 9.47
N ALA A 372 7.44 17.41 9.17
CA ALA A 372 6.60 16.76 10.17
C ALA A 372 7.24 15.45 10.69
N CYS A 373 7.96 14.73 9.83
CA CYS A 373 8.71 13.52 10.19
C CYS A 373 10.01 13.81 10.94
N VAL A 374 10.62 14.96 10.68
CA VAL A 374 11.86 15.39 11.31
C VAL A 374 11.59 16.01 12.69
N SER A 375 12.00 15.36 13.77
CA SER A 375 12.05 15.97 15.11
C SER A 375 13.49 16.40 15.47
N ILE A 376 13.59 17.54 16.14
CA ILE A 376 14.86 18.19 16.50
C ILE A 376 15.25 17.87 17.95
N ARG A 377 14.59 16.91 18.61
CA ARG A 377 14.90 16.59 20.01
C ARG A 377 16.26 15.85 20.08
N PRO A 378 17.32 16.48 20.64
CA PRO A 378 18.68 15.95 20.55
C PRO A 378 18.92 14.63 21.33
N ASN A 379 18.01 14.29 22.25
CA ASN A 379 18.20 13.20 23.21
C ASN A 379 17.11 12.12 23.17
N SER A 380 16.12 12.22 22.28
CA SER A 380 15.12 11.15 22.16
C SER A 380 15.65 10.06 21.24
N ARG A 381 16.06 8.93 21.82
CA ARG A 381 16.37 7.64 21.15
C ARG A 381 15.19 7.06 20.32
N GLY A 382 14.16 7.84 20.04
CA GLY A 382 12.92 7.44 19.39
C GLY A 382 12.57 8.39 18.25
N LEU A 383 13.52 8.66 17.37
CA LEU A 383 13.25 9.40 16.14
C LEU A 383 13.48 8.45 14.98
N VAL A 384 12.58 8.44 14.01
CA VAL A 384 12.94 7.99 12.68
C VAL A 384 13.91 9.03 12.17
N SER A 385 15.20 8.83 12.39
CA SER A 385 16.14 9.54 11.56
C SER A 385 15.84 9.04 10.14
N ILE A 386 15.57 9.94 9.19
CA ILE A 386 15.44 9.69 7.72
C ILE A 386 16.58 8.81 7.16
N THR A 387 17.57 8.53 7.99
CA THR A 387 18.90 8.04 7.74
C THR A 387 19.23 6.81 8.61
N ASP A 388 18.37 6.41 9.55
CA ASP A 388 18.57 5.15 10.31
C ASP A 388 18.07 3.93 9.53
N ALA A 389 17.19 4.15 8.55
CA ALA A 389 16.89 3.13 7.56
C ALA A 389 17.98 3.18 6.47
N ALA A 390 18.82 2.15 6.46
CA ALA A 390 19.90 2.00 5.48
C ALA A 390 19.36 2.18 4.05
N GLY A 391 20.01 3.04 3.26
CA GLY A 391 19.70 3.26 1.85
C GLY A 391 18.78 4.45 1.56
N LEU A 392 18.18 5.08 2.59
CA LEU A 392 17.39 6.29 2.38
C LEU A 392 18.25 7.51 2.02
N GLU A 393 19.54 7.51 2.34
CA GLU A 393 20.43 8.63 2.02
C GLU A 393 20.57 8.85 0.52
N LEU A 394 20.79 7.76 -0.23
CA LEU A 394 20.87 7.79 -1.69
C LEU A 394 19.55 8.28 -2.28
N THR A 395 18.43 7.77 -1.76
CA THR A 395 17.09 8.16 -2.19
C THR A 395 16.83 9.65 -2.01
N VAL A 396 17.07 10.18 -0.80
CA VAL A 396 16.85 11.59 -0.48
C VAL A 396 17.79 12.49 -1.29
N SER A 397 19.06 12.09 -1.43
CA SER A 397 20.03 12.81 -2.25
C SER A 397 19.58 12.87 -3.72
N THR A 398 19.09 11.76 -4.27
CA THR A 398 18.56 11.70 -5.65
C THR A 398 17.35 12.62 -5.84
N ILE A 399 16.44 12.67 -4.86
CA ILE A 399 15.29 13.58 -4.89
C ILE A 399 15.76 15.04 -4.89
N TRP A 400 16.68 15.42 -4.01
CA TRP A 400 17.22 16.77 -3.98
C TRP A 400 17.99 17.14 -5.22
N HIS A 401 18.76 16.20 -5.77
CA HIS A 401 19.49 16.40 -7.02
C HIS A 401 18.53 16.68 -8.18
N ALA A 402 17.42 15.93 -8.29
CA ALA A 402 16.39 16.21 -9.30
C ALA A 402 15.80 17.61 -9.13
N MET A 403 15.48 18.01 -7.89
CA MET A 403 14.96 19.35 -7.61
C MET A 403 15.96 20.45 -7.95
N ASN A 404 17.25 20.26 -7.68
CA ASN A 404 18.31 21.19 -8.05
C ASN A 404 18.39 21.35 -9.58
N GLN A 405 18.44 20.24 -10.33
CA GLN A 405 18.47 20.30 -11.79
C GLN A 405 17.23 20.99 -12.37
N SER A 406 16.04 20.68 -11.87
CA SER A 406 14.80 21.34 -12.31
C SER A 406 14.75 22.82 -11.94
N ALA A 407 15.19 23.20 -10.72
CA ALA A 407 15.27 24.60 -10.32
C ALA A 407 16.28 25.37 -11.17
N GLU A 408 17.41 24.77 -11.55
CA GLU A 408 18.42 25.38 -12.40
C GLU A 408 17.90 25.63 -13.82
N GLN A 409 17.22 24.65 -14.40
CA GLN A 409 16.80 24.66 -15.81
C GLN A 409 15.44 25.35 -16.03
N ASN A 410 14.54 25.34 -15.03
CA ASN A 410 13.18 25.83 -15.17
C ASN A 410 12.82 26.92 -14.13
N PRO A 411 12.68 28.19 -14.56
CA PRO A 411 12.33 29.29 -13.66
C PRO A 411 10.98 29.16 -12.96
N LEU A 412 9.99 28.48 -13.57
CA LEU A 412 8.68 28.27 -12.96
C LEU A 412 8.78 27.29 -11.79
N VAL A 413 9.50 26.18 -12.00
CA VAL A 413 9.80 25.21 -10.94
C VAL A 413 10.60 25.89 -9.82
N ARG A 414 11.62 26.69 -10.16
CA ARG A 414 12.39 27.47 -9.18
C ARG A 414 11.51 28.38 -8.33
N ALA A 415 10.59 29.13 -8.94
CA ALA A 415 9.70 30.03 -8.22
C ALA A 415 8.78 29.26 -7.24
N LYS A 416 8.26 28.11 -7.68
CA LYS A 416 7.41 27.22 -6.88
C LYS A 416 8.18 26.58 -5.71
N LEU A 417 9.40 26.12 -5.93
CA LEU A 417 10.26 25.65 -4.85
C LEU A 417 10.67 26.79 -3.91
N GLY A 418 10.83 28.00 -4.43
CA GLY A 418 11.12 29.21 -3.65
C GLY A 418 10.04 29.55 -2.62
N SER A 419 8.76 29.26 -2.88
CA SER A 419 7.70 29.43 -1.88
C SER A 419 7.78 28.38 -0.76
N GLU A 420 8.32 27.21 -1.05
CA GLU A 420 8.51 26.12 -0.09
C GLU A 420 9.80 26.26 0.74
N LEU A 421 10.77 27.07 0.31
CA LEU A 421 12.10 27.17 0.91
C LEU A 421 12.33 28.49 1.67
N PRO A 422 13.18 28.50 2.73
CA PRO A 422 14.02 27.42 3.23
C PRO A 422 13.30 26.45 4.17
N ARG A 423 13.94 25.32 4.46
CA ARG A 423 13.46 24.25 5.37
C ARG A 423 14.46 24.03 6.49
N ALA A 424 14.57 25.03 7.37
CA ALA A 424 15.61 25.08 8.41
C ALA A 424 15.54 23.91 9.40
N ARG A 425 14.35 23.36 9.66
CA ARG A 425 14.18 22.16 10.50
C ARG A 425 14.78 20.92 9.87
N THR A 426 14.36 20.58 8.64
CA THR A 426 14.91 19.46 7.89
C THR A 426 16.43 19.60 7.75
N LEU A 427 16.91 20.78 7.33
CA LEU A 427 18.34 21.04 7.20
C LEU A 427 19.09 20.86 8.53
N ALA A 428 18.55 21.37 9.64
CA ALA A 428 19.17 21.22 10.96
C ALA A 428 19.28 19.76 11.39
N ALA A 429 18.30 18.92 11.07
CA ALA A 429 18.34 17.50 11.41
C ALA A 429 19.38 16.75 10.57
N LEU A 430 19.44 17.02 9.27
CA LEU A 430 20.46 16.42 8.39
C LEU A 430 21.87 16.82 8.84
N MET A 431 22.09 18.10 9.16
CA MET A 431 23.37 18.57 9.69
C MET A 431 23.69 17.97 11.06
N HIS A 432 22.70 17.85 11.95
CA HIS A 432 22.91 17.26 13.26
C HIS A 432 23.42 15.82 13.15
N ARG A 433 22.80 15.00 12.29
CA ARG A 433 23.28 13.65 12.06
C ARG A 433 24.70 13.63 11.54
N PHE A 434 24.99 14.44 10.52
CA PHE A 434 26.32 14.51 9.93
C PHE A 434 27.38 14.76 11.02
N PHE A 435 27.20 15.79 11.85
CA PHE A 435 28.17 16.11 12.92
C PHE A 435 28.18 15.09 14.07
N VAL A 436 27.02 14.58 14.51
CA VAL A 436 26.97 13.59 15.60
C VAL A 436 27.62 12.28 15.20
N TRP A 437 27.37 11.79 13.97
CA TRP A 437 28.00 10.58 13.44
C TRP A 437 29.52 10.69 13.38
N HIS A 438 30.03 11.85 12.94
CA HIS A 438 31.46 12.11 12.88
C HIS A 438 32.11 12.20 14.28
N ASN A 439 31.38 12.74 15.26
CA ASN A 439 31.88 12.84 16.64
C ASN A 439 31.80 11.50 17.39
N SER A 440 30.76 10.68 17.18
CA SER A 440 30.67 9.34 17.81
C SER A 440 31.74 8.35 17.33
N ASN A 441 32.32 8.59 16.15
CA ASN A 441 33.46 7.84 15.63
C ASN A 441 34.81 8.51 15.95
N GLU A 442 34.90 9.39 16.96
CA GLU A 442 36.12 10.14 17.33
C GLU A 442 37.35 9.30 17.68
N ALA A 443 37.21 8.01 18.02
CA ALA A 443 38.36 7.10 18.09
C ALA A 443 39.08 6.92 16.72
N GLN A 444 38.42 7.24 15.60
CA GLN A 444 38.99 7.35 14.25
C GLN A 444 39.07 8.80 13.72
N SER A 445 38.33 9.76 14.30
CA SER A 445 38.12 11.09 13.70
C SER A 445 39.13 12.19 14.11
N ASN A 446 39.99 11.97 15.12
CA ASN A 446 41.04 12.94 15.49
C ASN A 446 42.02 13.29 14.35
N GLY A 447 42.06 12.50 13.27
CA GLY A 447 42.78 12.86 12.04
C GLY A 447 41.97 13.67 11.02
N LEU A 448 40.64 13.72 11.12
CA LEU A 448 39.75 14.22 10.06
C LEU A 448 39.72 15.75 10.02
N HIS A 449 39.64 16.45 11.16
CA HIS A 449 39.57 17.91 11.17
C HIS A 449 40.89 18.57 10.73
N SER A 450 42.02 17.92 11.02
CA SER A 450 43.37 18.32 10.55
C SER A 450 43.65 17.89 9.10
N ARG A 451 42.96 16.88 8.55
CA ARG A 451 43.13 16.42 7.16
C ARG A 451 42.15 17.06 6.18
N LEU A 452 40.97 17.50 6.64
CA LEU A 452 39.99 18.24 5.84
C LEU A 452 40.52 19.61 5.37
N SER A 453 41.52 20.17 6.06
CA SER A 453 42.23 21.38 5.61
C SER A 453 43.47 21.09 4.75
N ALA A 454 43.97 19.85 4.68
CA ALA A 454 45.33 19.55 4.24
C ALA A 454 45.48 18.70 2.96
N ASN A 455 44.44 18.02 2.44
CA ASN A 455 44.62 17.21 1.23
C ASN A 455 43.35 17.11 0.37
N ARG A 456 43.39 17.75 -0.82
CA ARG A 456 42.35 17.66 -1.89
C ARG A 456 42.49 16.43 -2.79
N ALA A 457 43.66 15.79 -2.85
CA ALA A 457 43.98 14.81 -3.90
C ALA A 457 43.59 13.35 -3.59
N GLY A 458 43.12 13.04 -2.37
CA GLY A 458 42.67 11.70 -1.97
C GLY A 458 41.15 11.54 -1.88
N TRP A 459 40.38 12.42 -2.53
CA TRP A 459 38.94 12.54 -2.34
C TRP A 459 38.12 11.50 -3.12
N GLU A 460 38.53 11.12 -4.33
CA GLU A 460 37.66 10.39 -5.29
C GLU A 460 37.26 8.97 -4.87
N GLU A 461 38.10 8.22 -4.14
CA GLU A 461 37.83 6.81 -3.80
C GLU A 461 37.02 6.65 -2.50
N ARG A 462 37.15 7.60 -1.54
CA ARG A 462 36.30 7.66 -0.32
C ARG A 462 35.06 8.53 -0.52
N GLU A 463 35.02 9.31 -1.59
CA GLU A 463 33.86 10.07 -1.99
C GLU A 463 32.68 9.17 -2.30
N GLN A 464 32.82 7.96 -2.84
CA GLN A 464 31.63 7.12 -3.08
C GLN A 464 30.89 6.72 -1.79
N GLU A 465 31.58 6.50 -0.67
CA GLU A 465 30.94 6.24 0.63
C GLU A 465 30.60 7.53 1.42
N GLY A 466 31.35 8.61 1.21
CA GLY A 466 31.17 9.92 1.87
C GLY A 466 30.20 10.89 1.18
N LEU A 467 30.15 10.91 -0.15
CA LEU A 467 29.22 11.72 -0.99
C LEU A 467 27.78 11.40 -0.64
N LEU A 468 27.46 10.12 -0.41
CA LEU A 468 26.09 9.72 -0.09
C LEU A 468 25.62 10.29 1.25
N LYS A 469 26.52 10.39 2.24
CA LYS A 469 26.19 10.89 3.59
C LYS A 469 26.30 12.41 3.71
N ASN A 470 27.24 13.02 2.99
CA ASN A 470 27.46 14.47 2.97
C ASN A 470 26.48 15.18 2.04
N GLY A 471 26.06 14.49 0.97
CA GLY A 471 25.24 15.04 -0.09
C GLY A 471 23.88 15.53 0.37
N MET A 472 23.17 14.85 1.28
CA MET A 472 21.78 15.23 1.59
C MET A 472 21.61 16.67 2.09
N TRP A 473 22.40 17.11 3.07
CA TRP A 473 22.27 18.48 3.58
C TRP A 473 22.88 19.51 2.61
N GLN A 474 23.93 19.13 1.88
CA GLN A 474 24.58 19.98 0.87
C GLN A 474 23.63 20.23 -0.31
N GLU A 475 22.97 19.20 -0.81
CA GLU A 475 21.99 19.26 -1.88
C GLU A 475 20.78 20.11 -1.48
N LEU A 476 20.27 19.96 -0.25
CA LEU A 476 19.20 20.83 0.26
C LEU A 476 19.68 22.28 0.43
N ALA A 477 20.92 22.50 0.91
CA ALA A 477 21.50 23.84 1.04
C ALA A 477 21.67 24.51 -0.33
N ARG A 478 22.15 23.78 -1.32
CA ARG A 478 22.25 24.20 -2.73
C ARG A 478 20.88 24.58 -3.28
N LEU A 479 19.87 23.73 -3.07
CA LEU A 479 18.51 23.98 -3.54
C LEU A 479 17.93 25.27 -2.94
N GLN A 480 18.15 25.47 -1.64
CA GLN A 480 17.75 26.70 -0.97
C GLN A 480 18.46 27.93 -1.54
N GLY A 481 19.75 27.84 -1.86
CA GLY A 481 20.51 28.94 -2.47
C GLY A 481 20.01 29.28 -3.88
N GLN A 482 19.74 28.27 -4.69
CA GLN A 482 19.23 28.44 -6.06
C GLN A 482 17.81 29.03 -6.08
N CYS A 483 16.93 28.55 -5.19
CA CYS A 483 15.53 28.99 -5.16
C CYS A 483 15.33 30.31 -4.39
N LYS A 484 16.29 30.72 -3.55
CA LYS A 484 16.17 31.89 -2.69
C LYS A 484 17.38 32.81 -2.80
N PRO A 485 17.27 33.85 -3.64
CA PRO A 485 18.34 34.84 -3.80
C PRO A 485 18.74 35.50 -2.48
N VAL A 486 20.04 35.83 -2.36
CA VAL A 486 20.66 36.38 -1.13
C VAL A 486 20.10 37.76 -0.75
N ASP A 487 19.49 38.47 -1.69
CA ASP A 487 18.85 39.79 -1.51
C ASP A 487 17.37 39.70 -1.12
N ARG A 488 16.80 38.50 -0.95
CA ARG A 488 15.39 38.28 -0.61
C ARG A 488 15.19 37.82 0.83
N CYS A 489 14.04 38.16 1.40
CA CYS A 489 13.73 37.80 2.79
C CYS A 489 13.75 36.29 2.99
N ASN A 490 14.51 35.82 3.99
CA ASN A 490 14.67 34.38 4.26
C ASN A 490 13.41 33.67 4.79
N ARG A 491 12.39 34.40 5.26
CA ARG A 491 11.13 33.79 5.71
C ARG A 491 10.46 33.00 4.57
N ARG A 492 10.06 31.75 4.83
CA ARG A 492 9.30 30.92 3.87
C ARG A 492 8.04 31.64 3.40
N GLY A 493 7.80 31.62 2.08
CA GLY A 493 6.66 32.31 1.44
C GLY A 493 6.78 33.84 1.31
N CYS A 494 7.89 34.47 1.74
CA CYS A 494 8.11 35.90 1.58
C CYS A 494 9.07 36.18 0.42
N ALA A 495 8.63 36.95 -0.58
CA ALA A 495 9.44 37.34 -1.74
C ALA A 495 9.97 38.79 -1.67
N GLN A 496 9.73 39.48 -0.54
CA GLN A 496 10.12 40.88 -0.37
C GLN A 496 11.65 41.04 -0.32
N PRO A 497 12.20 42.14 -0.87
CA PRO A 497 13.61 42.48 -0.72
C PRO A 497 14.02 42.54 0.75
N ALA A 498 15.18 42.00 1.07
CA ALA A 498 15.67 42.04 2.44
C ALA A 498 16.30 43.40 2.78
N SER A 499 16.06 43.88 3.99
CA SER A 499 16.53 45.17 4.49
C SER A 499 17.47 45.04 5.69
N ALA A 500 17.44 43.91 6.39
CA ALA A 500 18.21 43.67 7.59
C ALA A 500 18.82 42.27 7.62
N LYS A 501 19.97 42.13 8.29
CA LYS A 501 20.62 40.85 8.59
C LYS A 501 20.31 40.41 10.01
N CYS A 502 20.23 39.10 10.24
CA CYS A 502 20.17 38.55 11.59
C CYS A 502 21.40 39.01 12.39
N SER A 503 21.19 39.61 13.56
CA SER A 503 22.26 40.14 14.41
C SER A 503 23.23 39.07 14.93
N SER A 504 22.76 37.82 15.08
CA SER A 504 23.56 36.71 15.60
C SER A 504 24.43 36.07 14.52
N CYS A 505 23.83 35.46 13.48
CA CYS A 505 24.63 34.78 12.45
C CYS A 505 25.19 35.71 11.37
N ARG A 506 24.60 36.90 11.16
CA ARG A 506 24.93 37.85 10.07
C ARG A 506 24.85 37.28 8.65
N VAL A 507 24.36 36.05 8.49
CA VAL A 507 24.22 35.35 7.22
C VAL A 507 22.82 35.53 6.66
N VAL A 508 21.80 35.27 7.48
CA VAL A 508 20.39 35.28 7.06
C VAL A 508 19.84 36.70 7.03
N VAL A 509 19.06 37.02 6.00
CA VAL A 509 18.48 38.35 5.78
C VAL A 509 16.94 38.33 5.87
N TYR A 510 16.33 39.43 6.30
CA TYR A 510 14.88 39.59 6.42
C TYR A 510 14.44 40.96 5.90
N CYS A 511 13.21 41.06 5.38
CA CYS A 511 12.62 42.34 4.99
C CYS A 511 12.13 43.17 6.19
N THR A 512 11.77 42.51 7.30
CA THR A 512 11.25 43.14 8.52
C THR A 512 11.61 42.35 9.76
N SER A 513 11.60 43.01 10.93
CA SER A 513 11.71 42.35 12.24
C SER A 513 10.58 41.35 12.48
N THR A 514 9.36 41.64 12.00
CA THR A 514 8.23 40.71 12.07
C THR A 514 8.52 39.40 11.33
N CYS A 515 9.09 39.46 10.12
CA CYS A 515 9.48 38.25 9.39
C CYS A 515 10.55 37.45 10.14
N GLN A 516 11.55 38.12 10.71
CA GLN A 516 12.56 37.48 11.54
C GLN A 516 11.96 36.80 12.77
N THR A 517 11.07 37.49 13.49
CA THR A 517 10.42 36.95 14.70
C THR A 517 9.55 35.74 14.39
N THR A 518 8.79 35.77 13.29
CA THR A 518 8.00 34.61 12.85
C THR A 518 8.89 33.42 12.48
N ASP A 519 9.97 33.66 11.73
CA ASP A 519 10.89 32.60 11.29
C ASP A 519 11.81 32.09 12.43
N TRP A 520 11.93 32.84 13.54
CA TRP A 520 12.91 32.57 14.59
C TRP A 520 12.82 31.17 15.17
N SER A 521 11.61 30.60 15.28
CA SER A 521 11.41 29.26 15.81
C SER A 521 12.13 28.17 14.98
N GLU A 522 12.23 28.37 13.66
CA GLU A 522 12.93 27.48 12.72
C GLU A 522 14.39 27.93 12.53
N HIS A 523 14.64 29.23 12.31
CA HIS A 523 15.99 29.77 12.06
C HIS A 523 16.97 29.51 13.22
N LYS A 524 16.51 29.61 14.47
CA LYS A 524 17.39 29.44 15.66
C LYS A 524 18.07 28.07 15.72
N LEU A 525 17.50 27.06 15.05
CA LEU A 525 18.01 25.68 15.00
C LEU A 525 19.37 25.60 14.29
N LEU A 526 19.58 26.46 13.31
CA LEU A 526 20.82 26.59 12.54
C LEU A 526 21.70 27.71 13.07
N CYS A 527 21.09 28.84 13.46
CA CYS A 527 21.79 30.04 13.90
C CYS A 527 22.68 29.79 15.12
N LYS A 528 22.13 29.17 16.18
CA LYS A 528 22.84 28.98 17.46
C LYS A 528 24.00 28.00 17.35
N LYS A 529 23.97 27.10 16.36
CA LYS A 529 24.99 26.07 16.16
C LYS A 529 26.16 26.54 15.28
N GLY A 530 26.14 27.79 14.81
CA GLY A 530 27.19 28.31 13.93
C GLY A 530 27.21 27.65 12.55
N TRP A 531 26.13 26.99 12.14
CA TRP A 531 26.06 26.24 10.89
C TRP A 531 25.79 27.11 9.67
N MET A 532 25.29 28.32 9.86
CA MET A 532 24.91 29.22 8.75
C MET A 532 26.05 29.56 7.77
N PRO A 533 27.29 29.85 8.21
CA PRO A 533 28.40 30.07 7.29
C PRO A 533 28.70 28.85 6.40
N ILE A 534 28.66 27.65 6.98
CA ILE A 534 28.89 26.38 6.28
C ILE A 534 27.77 26.14 5.25
N ILE A 535 26.52 26.33 5.64
CA ILE A 535 25.38 26.21 4.71
C ILE A 535 25.56 27.18 3.54
N ARG A 536 25.94 28.43 3.83
CA ARG A 536 26.10 29.46 2.80
C ARG A 536 27.20 29.13 1.79
N SER A 537 28.35 28.61 2.24
CA SER A 537 29.44 28.26 1.32
C SER A 537 29.02 27.19 0.30
N HIS A 538 28.13 26.27 0.70
CA HIS A 538 27.58 25.27 -0.21
C HIS A 538 26.39 25.77 -1.03
N ALA A 539 25.59 26.70 -0.50
CA ALA A 539 24.45 27.28 -1.21
C ALA A 539 24.88 28.14 -2.43
N THR A 540 26.11 28.67 -2.42
CA THR A 540 26.66 29.50 -3.50
C THR A 540 27.71 28.78 -4.34
N ALA A 541 27.95 27.49 -4.09
CA ALA A 541 28.87 26.71 -4.91
C ALA A 541 28.23 26.52 -6.31
N PRO A 542 28.98 26.80 -7.40
CA PRO A 542 28.50 26.61 -8.75
C PRO A 542 28.14 25.16 -9.05
#